data_AF-A0A957EPR5-F1
#
_entry.id   AF-A0A957EPR5-F1
#
_cell.length_a   1.000
_cell.length_b   1.000
_cell.length_c   1.000
_cell.angle_alpha   90.00
_cell.angle_beta   90.00
_cell.angle_gamma   90.00
#
_symmetry.space_group_name_H-M   'P 1'
#
loop_
_entity.id
_entity.type
_entity.pdbx_description
1 polymer ?
#
loop_
_entity_poly.entity_id
_entity_poly.type
_entity_poly.pdbx_seq_one_letter_code
_entity_poly.pdbx_strand_id
1 'polypeptide(L)'
;LSGDMAATAVPGDMVTYTVTITNLGNVADTYTVTVTSGWTMTQSATTVALDSSASTTVTVWVTVPAAAEDGDQDVATVTVTSQTDAGATASATLTTTATVTEPPMSYLYLPVIVKP
;
A
#
# COMPACT_ATOMS: atom_id res chain seq x y z
N LEU A 1 -8.06 6.19 11.87
CA LEU A 1 -7.26 5.53 10.82
C LEU A 1 -7.35 6.39 9.57
N SER A 2 -6.27 6.55 8.79
CA SER A 2 -6.36 7.14 7.46
C SER A 2 -7.36 6.36 6.61
N GLY A 3 -7.98 7.03 5.63
CA GLY A 3 -8.92 6.38 4.73
C GLY A 3 -8.25 5.42 3.76
N ASP A 4 -9.06 4.88 2.84
CA ASP A 4 -8.60 4.01 1.77
C ASP A 4 -7.58 4.70 0.86
N MET A 5 -6.61 3.93 0.37
CA MET A 5 -5.53 4.41 -0.48
C MET A 5 -5.46 3.55 -1.74
N ALA A 6 -5.03 4.14 -2.86
CA ALA A 6 -4.81 3.43 -4.10
C ALA A 6 -3.51 3.89 -4.76
N ALA A 7 -2.82 2.97 -5.42
CA ALA A 7 -1.62 3.26 -6.18
C ALA A 7 -1.41 2.23 -7.29
N THR A 8 -0.54 2.57 -8.24
CA THR A 8 -0.17 1.69 -9.35
C THR A 8 1.34 1.49 -9.38
N ALA A 9 1.78 0.32 -9.82
CA ALA A 9 3.18 0.02 -10.05
C ALA A 9 3.34 -1.02 -11.16
N VAL A 10 4.53 -1.06 -11.78
CA VAL A 10 4.85 -2.10 -12.75
C VAL A 10 5.01 -3.46 -12.04
N PRO A 11 4.76 -4.58 -12.72
CA PRO A 11 5.05 -5.91 -12.16
C PRO A 11 6.49 -6.03 -11.65
N GLY A 12 6.66 -6.54 -10.43
CA GLY A 12 7.96 -6.68 -9.76
C GLY A 12 8.36 -5.51 -8.87
N ASP A 13 7.71 -4.35 -9.01
CA ASP A 13 7.98 -3.18 -8.18
C ASP A 13 7.19 -3.18 -6.86
N MET A 14 7.64 -2.32 -5.95
CA MET A 14 7.06 -2.18 -4.62
C MET A 14 6.39 -0.82 -4.45
N VAL A 15 5.14 -0.85 -3.98
CA VAL A 15 4.36 0.33 -3.59
C VAL A 15 4.49 0.56 -2.09
N THR A 16 4.62 1.82 -1.70
CA THR A 16 4.70 2.25 -0.29
C THR A 16 3.44 3.01 0.10
N TYR A 17 2.71 2.50 1.08
CA TYR A 17 1.56 3.17 1.71
C TYR A 17 1.94 3.67 3.10
N THR A 18 1.53 4.90 3.43
CA THR A 18 1.70 5.48 4.76
C THR A 18 0.34 5.59 5.43
N VAL A 19 0.08 4.69 6.38
CA VAL A 19 -1.20 4.59 7.09
C VAL A 19 -1.10 5.36 8.41
N THR A 20 -2.01 6.31 8.63
CA THR A 20 -2.05 7.09 9.88
C THR A 20 -3.01 6.46 10.88
N ILE A 21 -2.52 6.12 12.06
CA ILE A 21 -3.30 5.59 13.17
C ILE A 21 -3.47 6.69 14.22
N THR A 22 -4.69 6.88 14.70
CA THR A 22 -5.02 7.91 15.69
C THR A 22 -5.80 7.25 16.83
N ASN A 23 -5.37 7.46 18.07
CA ASN A 23 -6.13 7.09 19.25
C ASN A 23 -7.19 8.17 19.52
N LEU A 24 -8.45 7.88 19.21
CA LEU A 24 -9.57 8.78 19.49
C LEU A 24 -10.16 8.60 20.91
N GLY A 25 -9.64 7.64 21.68
CA GLY A 25 -9.98 7.46 23.08
C GLY A 25 -9.38 8.54 23.97
N ASN A 26 -9.86 8.57 25.23
CA ASN A 26 -9.41 9.49 26.27
C ASN A 26 -8.30 8.90 27.17
N VAL A 27 -7.85 7.68 26.89
CA VAL A 27 -6.81 6.97 27.63
C VAL A 27 -5.75 6.48 26.64
N ALA A 28 -4.50 6.42 27.10
CA ALA A 28 -3.41 5.82 26.33
C ALA A 28 -3.69 4.33 26.07
N ASP A 29 -3.33 3.86 24.88
CA ASP A 29 -3.64 2.51 24.44
C ASP A 29 -2.55 1.95 23.53
N THR A 30 -2.50 0.63 23.40
CA THR A 30 -1.69 -0.06 22.41
C THR A 30 -2.60 -0.70 21.39
N TYR A 31 -2.30 -0.47 20.12
CA TYR A 31 -3.06 -1.02 19.01
C TYR A 31 -2.26 -2.08 18.28
N THR A 32 -2.91 -3.21 18.02
CA THR A 32 -2.40 -4.25 17.12
C THR A 32 -2.78 -3.90 15.69
N VAL A 33 -1.82 -4.00 14.77
CA VAL A 33 -1.97 -3.69 13.35
C VAL A 33 -1.75 -4.97 12.55
N THR A 34 -2.79 -5.40 11.85
CA THR A 34 -2.78 -6.59 11.00
C THR A 34 -3.03 -6.17 9.56
N VAL A 35 -2.24 -6.68 8.63
CA VAL A 35 -2.44 -6.47 7.19
C VAL A 35 -2.66 -7.83 6.52
N THR A 36 -3.75 -7.94 5.78
CA THR A 36 -4.06 -9.11 4.97
C THR A 36 -4.01 -8.71 3.50
N SER A 37 -3.19 -9.38 2.70
CA SER A 37 -3.01 -9.09 1.27
C SER A 37 -2.87 -10.40 0.50
N GLY A 38 -3.32 -10.42 -0.75
CA GLY A 38 -3.06 -11.52 -1.69
C GLY A 38 -1.68 -11.42 -2.34
N TRP A 39 -1.06 -10.25 -2.30
CA TRP A 39 0.30 -10.02 -2.77
C TRP A 39 1.31 -10.04 -1.62
N THR A 40 2.60 -10.10 -1.97
CA THR A 40 3.66 -10.08 -0.95
C THR A 40 3.71 -8.70 -0.30
N MET A 41 3.65 -8.65 1.03
CA MET A 41 3.68 -7.39 1.75
C MET A 41 4.59 -7.45 2.97
N THR A 42 5.07 -6.28 3.41
CA THR A 42 5.70 -6.08 4.72
C THR A 42 5.15 -4.82 5.37
N GLN A 43 5.22 -4.72 6.69
CA GLN A 43 4.77 -3.54 7.44
C GLN A 43 5.83 -3.11 8.46
N SER A 44 5.92 -1.81 8.73
CA SER A 44 6.96 -1.25 9.60
C SER A 44 6.77 -1.58 11.08
N ALA A 45 5.53 -1.85 11.51
CA ALA A 45 5.18 -2.21 12.87
C ALA A 45 3.89 -3.01 12.91
N THR A 46 3.80 -3.99 13.80
CA THR A 46 2.59 -4.78 14.10
C THR A 46 1.87 -4.28 15.35
N THR A 47 2.50 -3.40 16.12
CA THR A 47 1.93 -2.80 17.33
C THR A 47 2.37 -1.35 17.46
N VAL A 48 1.45 -0.47 17.87
CA VAL A 48 1.75 0.94 18.14
C VAL A 48 1.16 1.38 19.46
N ALA A 49 1.95 2.06 20.29
CA ALA A 49 1.47 2.69 21.53
C ALA A 49 1.17 4.16 21.26
N LEU A 50 0.00 4.62 21.68
CA LEU A 50 -0.48 5.98 21.45
C LEU A 50 -1.13 6.54 22.71
N ASP A 51 -0.67 7.71 23.15
CA ASP A 51 -1.39 8.51 24.13
C ASP A 51 -2.78 8.93 23.60
N SER A 52 -3.64 9.38 24.51
CA SER A 52 -4.93 9.96 24.16
C SER A 52 -4.77 11.04 23.09
N SER A 53 -5.56 10.96 22.02
CA SER A 53 -5.54 11.91 20.89
C SER A 53 -4.23 11.96 20.08
N ALA A 54 -3.25 11.09 20.38
CA ALA A 54 -2.02 11.02 19.61
C ALA A 54 -2.22 10.25 18.30
N SER A 55 -1.34 10.51 17.34
CA SER A 55 -1.28 9.79 16.07
C SER A 55 0.13 9.33 15.75
N THR A 56 0.24 8.23 15.02
CA THR A 56 1.49 7.72 14.46
C THR A 56 1.25 7.17 13.05
N THR A 57 2.32 6.89 12.33
CA THR A 57 2.25 6.28 11.01
C THR A 57 2.82 4.85 11.02
N VAL A 58 2.19 3.98 10.24
CA VAL A 58 2.69 2.66 9.90
C VAL A 58 2.86 2.62 8.39
N THR A 59 4.03 2.22 7.94
CA THR A 59 4.31 2.04 6.52
C THR A 59 3.99 0.61 6.12
N VAL A 60 3.24 0.44 5.04
CA VAL A 60 2.94 -0.86 4.43
C VAL A 60 3.56 -0.88 3.04
N TRP A 61 4.38 -1.88 2.77
CA TRP A 61 5.01 -2.10 1.48
C TRP A 61 4.34 -3.28 0.80
N VAL A 62 3.77 -3.07 -0.38
CA VAL A 62 3.12 -4.12 -1.18
C VAL A 62 3.94 -4.30 -2.46
N THR A 63 4.38 -5.54 -2.73
CA THR A 63 5.14 -5.88 -3.94
C THR A 63 4.20 -6.46 -4.98
N VAL A 64 4.15 -5.82 -6.15
CA VAL A 64 3.40 -6.35 -7.30
C VAL A 64 4.11 -7.61 -7.80
N PRO A 65 3.42 -8.76 -7.93
CA PRO A 65 4.03 -9.96 -8.47
C PRO A 65 4.63 -9.69 -9.86
N ALA A 66 5.83 -10.21 -10.12
CA ALA A 66 6.48 -10.04 -11.42
C ALA A 66 5.71 -10.68 -12.61
N ALA A 67 4.79 -11.60 -12.29
CA ALA A 67 3.91 -12.25 -13.26
C ALA A 67 2.53 -11.57 -13.37
N ALA A 68 2.30 -10.45 -12.67
CA ALA A 68 1.04 -9.72 -12.77
C ALA A 68 0.86 -9.16 -14.19
N GLU A 69 -0.36 -9.31 -14.72
CA GLU A 69 -0.75 -8.75 -16.01
C GLU A 69 -1.22 -7.29 -15.84
N ASP A 70 -1.34 -6.57 -16.96
CA ASP A 70 -1.86 -5.20 -16.93
C ASP A 70 -3.29 -5.18 -16.37
N GLY A 71 -3.52 -4.38 -15.34
CA GLY A 71 -4.81 -4.27 -14.66
C GLY A 71 -5.04 -5.28 -13.54
N ASP A 72 -4.11 -6.22 -13.28
CA ASP A 72 -4.17 -7.08 -12.10
C ASP A 72 -4.15 -6.24 -10.82
N GLN A 73 -4.95 -6.64 -9.83
CA GLN A 73 -5.15 -5.87 -8.61
C GLN A 73 -5.08 -6.72 -7.35
N ASP A 74 -4.50 -6.14 -6.30
CA ASP A 74 -4.64 -6.60 -4.93
C ASP A 74 -5.29 -5.53 -4.07
N VAL A 75 -6.13 -5.97 -3.14
CA VAL A 75 -6.76 -5.12 -2.13
C VAL A 75 -6.29 -5.61 -0.77
N ALA A 76 -5.23 -4.99 -0.26
CA ALA A 76 -4.73 -5.27 1.07
C ALA A 76 -5.63 -4.59 2.12
N THR A 77 -6.08 -5.34 3.12
CA THR A 77 -6.91 -4.83 4.22
C THR A 77 -6.06 -4.63 5.46
N VAL A 78 -5.96 -3.39 5.91
CA VAL A 78 -5.35 -3.02 7.19
C VAL A 78 -6.43 -3.02 8.25
N THR A 79 -6.21 -3.74 9.34
CA THR A 79 -7.07 -3.74 10.52
C THR A 79 -6.26 -3.32 11.73
N VAL A 80 -6.79 -2.35 12.47
CA VAL A 80 -6.23 -1.85 13.72
C VAL A 80 -7.20 -2.18 14.84
N THR A 81 -6.71 -2.84 15.88
CA THR A 81 -7.52 -3.29 17.02
C THR A 81 -6.87 -2.81 18.31
N SER A 82 -7.65 -2.18 19.19
CA SER A 82 -7.20 -1.84 20.54
C SER A 82 -6.90 -3.10 21.35
N GLN A 83 -5.82 -3.08 22.14
CA GLN A 83 -5.49 -4.18 23.05
C GLN A 83 -6.24 -4.08 24.39
N THR A 84 -6.74 -2.90 24.75
CA THR A 84 -7.52 -2.68 25.97
C THR A 84 -9.02 -2.88 25.75
N ASP A 85 -9.50 -2.72 24.52
CA ASP A 85 -10.87 -3.00 24.09
C ASP A 85 -10.90 -3.67 22.71
N ALA A 86 -11.06 -5.00 22.69
CA ALA A 86 -11.09 -5.76 21.42
C ALA A 86 -12.26 -5.39 20.49
N GLY A 87 -13.30 -4.70 20.99
CA GLY A 87 -14.39 -4.18 20.16
C GLY A 87 -14.03 -2.89 19.42
N ALA A 88 -13.04 -2.14 19.91
CA ALA A 88 -12.57 -0.92 19.28
C ALA A 88 -11.62 -1.26 18.12
N THR A 89 -12.17 -1.26 16.91
CA THR A 89 -11.45 -1.59 15.67
C THR A 89 -11.66 -0.53 14.59
N ALA A 90 -10.69 -0.43 13.69
CA ALA A 90 -10.78 0.36 12.47
C ALA A 90 -10.11 -0.38 11.32
N SER A 91 -10.65 -0.24 10.12
CA SER A 91 -10.09 -0.86 8.91
C SER A 91 -9.98 0.14 7.76
N ALA A 92 -8.98 -0.06 6.91
CA ALA A 92 -8.79 0.66 5.66
C ALA A 92 -8.26 -0.28 4.59
N THR A 93 -8.53 0.03 3.34
CA THR A 93 -8.06 -0.75 2.18
C THR A 93 -6.94 -0.04 1.44
N LEU A 94 -5.98 -0.81 0.96
CA LEU A 94 -4.87 -0.37 0.12
C LEU A 94 -4.97 -1.12 -1.21
N THR A 95 -5.43 -0.43 -2.24
CA THR A 95 -5.59 -1.02 -3.57
C THR A 95 -4.33 -0.78 -4.40
N THR A 96 -3.69 -1.86 -4.84
CA THR A 96 -2.53 -1.80 -5.73
C THR A 96 -2.91 -2.36 -7.10
N THR A 97 -2.67 -1.61 -8.17
CA THR A 97 -2.91 -2.08 -9.55
C THR A 97 -1.59 -2.22 -10.30
N ALA A 98 -1.38 -3.38 -10.93
CA ALA A 98 -0.29 -3.61 -11.85
C ALA A 98 -0.55 -2.82 -13.14
N THR A 99 0.42 -2.00 -13.56
CA THR A 99 0.35 -1.26 -14.82
C THR A 99 1.57 -1.60 -15.65
N VAL A 100 1.37 -2.26 -16.79
CA VAL A 100 2.45 -2.54 -17.74
C VAL A 100 2.55 -1.34 -18.67
N THR A 101 3.38 -0.36 -18.30
CA THR A 101 3.72 0.70 -19.25
C THR A 101 4.59 0.06 -20.34
N GLU A 102 4.07 -0.09 -21.56
CA GLU A 102 4.95 -0.37 -22.68
C GLU A 102 6.04 0.72 -22.71
N PRO A 103 7.34 0.35 -22.83
CA PRO A 103 8.37 1.37 -23.01
C PRO A 103 7.97 2.21 -24.22
N PRO A 104 8.16 3.54 -24.20
CA PRO A 104 7.82 4.36 -25.36
C PRO A 104 8.54 3.74 -26.56
N MET A 105 7.77 3.30 -27.56
CA MET A 105 8.29 2.81 -28.82
C MET A 105 9.24 3.87 -29.37
N SER A 106 10.55 3.71 -29.13
CA SER A 106 11.56 4.54 -29.76
C SER A 106 11.61 4.10 -31.21
N TYR A 107 10.77 4.72 -32.05
CA TYR A 107 10.94 4.64 -33.48
C TYR A 107 12.25 5.34 -33.81
N LEU A 108 13.34 4.56 -33.89
CA LEU A 108 14.57 5.03 -34.53
C LEU A 108 14.24 5.21 -36.02
N TYR A 109 13.75 6.40 -36.39
CA TYR A 109 13.69 6.81 -37.78
C TYR A 109 15.14 6.94 -38.26
N LEU A 110 15.70 5.84 -38.78
CA LEU A 110 16.89 5.94 -39.62
C LEU A 110 16.52 6.90 -40.77
N PRO A 111 17.29 7.97 -41.02
CA PRO A 111 17.10 8.73 -42.23
C PRO A 111 17.35 7.79 -43.40
N VAL A 112 16.28 7.41 -44.10
CA VAL A 112 16.40 6.74 -45.39
C VAL A 112 16.95 7.78 -46.35
N ILE A 113 18.24 7.71 -46.61
CA ILE A 113 18.83 8.38 -47.78
C ILE A 113 18.41 7.52 -48.98
N VAL A 114 17.33 7.90 -49.65
CA VAL A 114 17.12 7.45 -51.02
C VAL A 114 18.15 8.18 -51.88
N LYS A 115 19.04 7.44 -52.52
CA LYS A 115 19.96 7.94 -53.55
C LYS A 115 19.87 7.06 -54.79
N PRO A 116 19.98 7.66 -55.98
CA PRO A 116 19.09 8.66 -56.59
C PRO A 116 17.93 8.01 -57.36
#